data_AF-A0A2A4G8E6-F1
#
_entry.id   AF-A0A2A4G8E6-F1
#
_cell.length_a   1.000
_cell.length_b   1.000
_cell.length_c   1.000
_cell.angle_alpha   90.00
_cell.angle_beta   90.00
_cell.angle_gamma   90.00
#
_symmetry.space_group_name_H-M   'P 1'
#
loop_
_entity.id
_entity.type
_entity.pdbx_description
1 polymer ?
#
loop_
_entity_poly.entity_id
_entity_poly.type
_entity_poly.pdbx_seq_one_letter_code
_entity_poly.pdbx_strand_id
1 'polypeptide(L)'
;MKSNTQKTTTGFKAFNTIYFIGSAFAALKLLDYLQWTVQLVRKWQLPEAPFFSKVNLSGLDNEMSLTAYLVFALAYILAFSCIILGLYQLKNLSKFFENNAIFQNEISNAFLKAGKCFLVFAFGTFAIDVALLLWNLTNSRVIDLLSTELIVFTILGYIMFFLADVFKKGIHLQEENELTI
;
A
#
# COMPACT_ATOMS: atom_id res chain seq x y z
N MET A 1 11.42 -42.43 -13.66
CA MET A 1 10.76 -41.57 -12.64
C MET A 1 10.92 -40.10 -13.05
N LYS A 2 9.91 -39.54 -13.71
CA LYS A 2 9.84 -38.11 -14.08
C LYS A 2 8.45 -37.62 -13.68
N SER A 3 8.31 -37.00 -12.50
CA SER A 3 7.22 -36.06 -12.23
C SER A 3 7.36 -35.50 -10.81
N ASN A 4 7.69 -34.21 -10.67
CA ASN A 4 6.96 -33.29 -9.76
C ASN A 4 7.50 -31.85 -9.73
N THR A 5 8.62 -31.52 -10.37
CA THR A 5 9.22 -30.18 -10.32
C THR A 5 8.45 -29.08 -11.08
N GLN A 6 7.42 -29.41 -11.86
CA GLN A 6 6.76 -28.43 -12.73
C GLN A 6 5.64 -27.65 -12.04
N LYS A 7 4.98 -28.20 -11.01
CA LYS A 7 3.80 -27.58 -10.37
C LYS A 7 4.12 -26.40 -9.44
N THR A 8 5.29 -26.38 -8.81
CA THR A 8 5.70 -25.29 -7.89
C THR A 8 6.03 -23.98 -8.62
N THR A 9 6.41 -24.06 -9.90
CA THR A 9 6.83 -22.87 -10.68
C THR A 9 5.68 -21.97 -11.13
N THR A 10 4.45 -22.49 -11.24
CA THR A 10 3.31 -21.72 -11.77
C THR A 10 2.83 -20.64 -10.79
N GLY A 11 2.71 -20.97 -9.51
CA GLY A 11 2.31 -20.02 -8.47
C GLY A 11 3.33 -18.89 -8.30
N PHE A 12 4.61 -19.23 -8.38
CA PHE A 12 5.70 -18.26 -8.28
C PHE A 12 5.76 -17.30 -9.48
N LYS A 13 5.55 -17.81 -10.70
CA LYS A 13 5.42 -16.97 -11.90
C LYS A 13 4.22 -16.03 -11.79
N ALA A 14 3.07 -16.53 -11.33
CA ALA A 14 1.89 -15.69 -11.13
C ALA A 14 2.14 -14.58 -10.09
N PHE A 15 2.78 -14.90 -8.96
CA PHE A 15 3.16 -13.92 -7.95
C PHE A 15 4.09 -12.84 -8.52
N ASN A 16 5.14 -13.23 -9.24
CA ASN A 16 6.06 -12.27 -9.86
C ASN A 16 5.34 -11.37 -10.87
N THR A 17 4.46 -11.95 -11.71
CA THR A 17 3.66 -11.17 -12.65
C THR A 17 2.78 -10.14 -11.93
N ILE A 18 2.04 -10.55 -10.89
CA ILE A 18 1.20 -9.66 -10.08
C ILE A 18 2.05 -8.58 -9.41
N TYR A 19 3.21 -8.95 -8.87
CA TYR A 19 4.16 -8.01 -8.26
C TYR A 19 4.64 -6.95 -9.26
N PHE A 20 5.06 -7.36 -10.47
CA PHE A 20 5.56 -6.42 -11.47
C PHE A 20 4.46 -5.48 -11.97
N ILE A 21 3.26 -6.01 -12.24
CA ILE A 21 2.10 -5.21 -12.63
C ILE A 21 1.72 -4.22 -11.52
N GLY A 22 1.61 -4.69 -10.28
CA GLY A 22 1.28 -3.85 -9.13
C GLY A 22 2.32 -2.78 -8.86
N SER A 23 3.61 -3.11 -8.99
CA SER A 23 4.71 -2.16 -8.81
C SER A 23 4.73 -1.10 -9.91
N ALA A 24 4.52 -1.51 -11.18
CA ALA A 24 4.45 -0.58 -12.30
C ALA A 24 3.25 0.35 -12.16
N PHE A 25 2.08 -0.18 -11.79
CA PHE A 25 0.88 0.60 -11.53
C PHE A 25 1.11 1.62 -10.40
N ALA A 26 1.68 1.19 -9.27
CA ALA A 26 1.99 2.08 -8.15
C ALA A 26 3.00 3.17 -8.56
N ALA A 27 4.06 2.80 -9.31
CA ALA A 27 5.05 3.77 -9.78
C ALA A 27 4.43 4.83 -10.73
N LEU A 28 3.58 4.40 -11.67
CA LEU A 28 2.87 5.32 -12.57
C LEU A 28 1.95 6.26 -11.79
N LYS A 29 1.19 5.74 -10.82
CA LYS A 29 0.34 6.57 -9.95
C LYS A 29 1.13 7.56 -9.12
N LEU A 30 2.27 7.17 -8.57
CA LEU A 30 3.15 8.07 -7.84
C LEU A 30 3.71 9.18 -8.76
N LEU A 31 4.08 8.84 -10.00
CA LEU A 31 4.51 9.81 -11.00
C LEU A 31 3.40 10.80 -11.34
N ASP A 32 2.15 10.33 -11.49
CA ASP A 32 0.99 11.21 -11.69
C ASP A 32 0.86 12.21 -10.52
N TYR A 33 0.94 11.74 -9.27
CA TYR A 33 0.87 12.61 -8.09
C TYR A 33 2.00 13.63 -8.02
N LEU A 34 3.24 13.22 -8.37
CA LEU A 34 4.39 14.13 -8.42
C LEU A 34 4.21 15.18 -9.52
N GLN A 35 3.80 14.76 -10.72
CA GLN A 35 3.54 15.67 -11.83
C GLN A 35 2.47 16.70 -11.46
N TRP A 36 1.37 16.27 -10.84
CA TRP A 36 0.32 17.16 -10.35
C TRP A 36 0.84 18.14 -9.30
N THR A 37 1.65 17.66 -8.35
CA THR A 37 2.24 18.52 -7.31
C THR A 37 3.18 19.57 -7.93
N VAL A 38 3.97 19.21 -8.93
CA VAL A 38 4.82 20.16 -9.67
C VAL A 38 3.99 21.17 -10.45
N GLN A 39 2.88 20.74 -11.07
CA GLN A 39 1.97 21.66 -11.76
C GLN A 39 1.31 22.65 -10.80
N LEU A 40 0.89 22.19 -9.61
CA LEU A 40 0.36 23.04 -8.54
C LEU A 40 1.36 24.11 -8.12
N VAL A 41 2.62 23.72 -7.89
CA VAL A 41 3.71 24.65 -7.54
C VAL A 41 4.01 25.63 -8.67
N ARG A 42 3.98 25.19 -9.93
CA ARG A 42 4.31 26.04 -11.09
C ARG A 42 3.21 27.04 -11.44
N LYS A 43 1.95 26.60 -11.43
CA LYS A 43 0.81 27.43 -11.84
C LYS A 43 0.24 28.26 -10.68
N TRP A 44 0.48 27.84 -9.44
CA TRP A 44 -0.04 28.48 -8.22
C TRP A 44 -1.56 28.69 -8.26
N GLN A 45 -2.27 27.74 -8.86
CA GLN A 45 -3.71 27.72 -8.98
C GLN A 45 -4.22 26.34 -8.55
N LEU A 46 -5.32 26.33 -7.79
CA LEU A 46 -5.98 25.09 -7.39
C LEU A 46 -6.52 24.37 -8.63
N PRO A 47 -6.41 23.04 -8.70
CA PRO A 47 -6.95 22.27 -9.80
C PRO A 47 -8.48 22.23 -9.74
N GLU A 48 -9.13 22.29 -10.91
CA GLU A 48 -10.60 22.21 -11.04
C GLU A 48 -11.17 20.88 -10.52
N ALA A 49 -10.38 19.81 -10.60
CA ALA A 49 -10.71 18.51 -10.03
C ALA A 49 -9.74 18.15 -8.89
N PRO A 50 -10.23 17.61 -7.77
CA PRO A 50 -9.37 17.18 -6.67
C PRO A 50 -8.53 15.97 -7.13
N PHE A 51 -7.21 16.05 -7.00
CA PHE A 51 -6.31 15.05 -7.61
C PHE A 51 -5.88 13.91 -6.68
N PHE A 52 -5.88 14.12 -5.36
CA PHE A 52 -5.51 13.10 -4.36
C PHE A 52 -6.66 12.69 -3.44
N SER A 53 -7.65 13.56 -3.23
CA SER A 53 -8.84 13.23 -2.47
C SER A 53 -10.04 13.18 -3.41
N LYS A 54 -11.01 12.30 -3.14
CA LYS A 54 -12.33 12.36 -3.78
C LYS A 54 -13.21 13.44 -3.12
N VAL A 55 -12.63 14.50 -2.56
CA VAL A 55 -13.39 15.56 -1.90
C VAL A 55 -13.56 16.69 -2.90
N ASN A 56 -14.81 16.96 -3.30
CA ASN A 56 -15.06 18.06 -4.23
C ASN A 56 -14.75 19.39 -3.55
N LEU A 57 -13.79 20.14 -4.10
CA LEU A 57 -13.44 21.48 -3.64
C LEU A 57 -14.23 22.58 -4.38
N SER A 58 -14.99 22.22 -5.42
CA SER A 58 -15.82 23.20 -6.14
C SER A 58 -17.05 23.60 -5.32
N GLY A 59 -17.01 24.82 -4.75
CA GLY A 59 -18.15 25.42 -4.06
C GLY A 59 -17.86 26.18 -2.76
N LEU A 60 -16.60 26.50 -2.43
CA LEU A 60 -16.27 27.19 -1.17
C LEU A 60 -15.80 28.63 -1.42
N ASP A 61 -16.52 29.59 -0.82
CA ASP A 61 -16.06 30.97 -0.57
C ASP A 61 -14.89 31.02 0.43
N ASN A 62 -14.61 29.91 1.13
CA ASN A 62 -13.37 29.68 1.84
C ASN A 62 -12.37 29.01 0.89
N GLU A 63 -11.61 29.82 0.17
CA GLU A 63 -10.49 29.36 -0.63
C GLU A 63 -9.50 28.63 0.28
N MET A 64 -9.46 27.30 0.20
CA MET A 64 -8.40 26.53 0.85
C MET A 64 -7.06 27.09 0.39
N SER A 65 -6.26 27.59 1.34
CA SER A 65 -4.96 28.15 0.98
C SER A 65 -4.14 27.11 0.19
N LEU A 66 -3.53 27.53 -0.91
CA LEU A 66 -2.76 26.65 -1.78
C LEU A 66 -1.61 25.96 -1.01
N THR A 67 -1.10 26.60 0.03
CA THR A 67 -0.14 26.04 0.99
C THR A 67 -0.71 24.86 1.76
N ALA A 68 -1.93 24.96 2.31
CA ALA A 68 -2.59 23.83 2.97
C ALA A 68 -2.80 22.68 1.97
N TYR A 69 -3.25 22.97 0.75
CA TYR A 69 -3.47 21.95 -0.28
C TYR A 69 -2.17 21.21 -0.63
N LEU A 70 -1.04 21.93 -0.70
CA LEU A 70 0.28 21.36 -0.94
C LEU A 70 0.75 20.45 0.21
N VAL A 71 0.48 20.82 1.47
CA VAL A 71 0.78 19.98 2.64
C VAL A 71 0.04 18.65 2.55
N PHE A 72 -1.26 18.66 2.22
CA PHE A 72 -2.03 17.44 2.07
C PHE A 72 -1.58 16.59 0.86
N ALA A 73 -1.21 17.23 -0.26
CA ALA A 73 -0.62 16.54 -1.41
C ALA A 73 0.67 15.79 -1.04
N LEU A 74 1.57 16.44 -0.30
CA LEU A 74 2.81 15.82 0.17
C LEU A 74 2.53 14.67 1.16
N ALA A 75 1.58 14.86 2.07
CA ALA A 75 1.16 13.80 2.99
C ALA A 75 0.63 12.58 2.24
N TYR A 76 -0.14 12.79 1.17
CA TYR A 76 -0.68 11.72 0.34
C TYR A 76 0.42 10.98 -0.42
N ILE A 77 1.40 11.69 -0.98
CA ILE A 77 2.60 11.10 -1.63
C ILE A 77 3.37 10.22 -0.63
N LEU A 78 3.56 10.71 0.60
CA LEU A 78 4.23 9.95 1.65
C LEU A 78 3.45 8.68 2.00
N ALA A 79 2.13 8.79 2.22
CA ALA A 79 1.29 7.61 2.47
C ALA A 79 1.36 6.61 1.30
N PHE A 80 1.27 7.08 0.06
CA PHE A 80 1.32 6.25 -1.13
C PHE A 80 2.67 5.54 -1.29
N SER A 81 3.78 6.17 -0.89
CA SER A 81 5.11 5.55 -0.92
C SER A 81 5.19 4.27 -0.06
N CYS A 82 4.34 4.15 0.97
CA CYS A 82 4.24 2.92 1.77
C CYS A 82 3.78 1.72 0.93
N ILE A 83 2.96 1.90 -0.11
CA ILE A 83 2.59 0.78 -1.02
C ILE A 83 3.85 0.19 -1.65
N ILE A 84 4.73 1.05 -2.17
CA ILE A 84 5.98 0.62 -2.83
C ILE A 84 6.89 -0.10 -1.84
N LEU A 85 7.00 0.42 -0.62
CA LEU A 85 7.76 -0.25 0.45
C LEU A 85 7.16 -1.61 0.81
N GLY A 86 5.83 -1.71 0.90
CA GLY A 86 5.13 -2.97 1.15
C GLY A 86 5.38 -4.00 0.04
N LEU A 87 5.27 -3.58 -1.22
CA LEU A 87 5.61 -4.41 -2.39
C LEU A 87 7.08 -4.84 -2.36
N TYR A 88 8.01 -3.95 -2.01
CA TYR A 88 9.42 -4.29 -1.89
C TYR A 88 9.68 -5.40 -0.85
N GLN A 89 8.99 -5.38 0.30
CA GLN A 89 9.07 -6.48 1.26
C GLN A 89 8.56 -7.80 0.68
N LEU A 90 7.49 -7.77 -0.11
CA LEU A 90 6.96 -8.94 -0.81
C LEU A 90 7.93 -9.49 -1.88
N LYS A 91 8.68 -8.62 -2.57
CA LYS A 91 9.75 -9.07 -3.47
C LYS A 91 10.88 -9.76 -2.72
N ASN A 92 11.21 -9.32 -1.52
CA ASN A 92 12.24 -9.99 -0.73
C ASN A 92 11.79 -11.40 -0.32
N LEU A 93 10.51 -11.60 -0.04
CA LEU A 93 9.94 -12.94 0.21
C LEU A 93 10.12 -13.90 -0.96
N SER A 94 9.99 -13.42 -2.19
CA SER A 94 10.11 -14.29 -3.36
C SER A 94 11.48 -14.97 -3.45
N LYS A 95 12.55 -14.27 -3.04
CA LYS A 95 13.91 -14.83 -2.96
C LYS A 95 14.04 -15.95 -1.94
N PHE A 96 13.36 -15.86 -0.79
CA PHE A 96 13.39 -16.91 0.22
C PHE A 96 12.66 -18.17 -0.26
N PHE A 97 11.54 -18.00 -0.96
CA PHE A 97 10.80 -19.11 -1.55
C PHE A 97 11.56 -19.79 -2.70
N GLU A 98 12.29 -19.04 -3.54
CA GLU A 98 13.16 -19.60 -4.58
C GLU A 98 14.26 -20.51 -4.00
N ASN A 99 14.78 -20.15 -2.83
CA ASN A 99 15.84 -20.90 -2.15
C ASN A 99 15.30 -22.02 -1.23
N ASN A 100 14.00 -22.34 -1.28
CA ASN A 100 13.32 -23.31 -0.40
C ASN A 100 13.49 -23.03 1.12
N ALA A 101 13.80 -21.79 1.50
CA ALA A 101 14.02 -21.39 2.89
C ALA A 101 12.69 -20.91 3.53
N ILE A 102 11.72 -21.82 3.69
CA ILE A 102 10.30 -21.50 3.97
C ILE A 102 10.03 -21.18 5.46
N PHE A 103 10.85 -21.70 6.37
CA PHE A 103 10.67 -21.54 7.82
C PHE A 103 11.76 -20.65 8.43
N GLN A 104 11.90 -19.47 7.85
CA GLN A 104 12.82 -18.45 8.34
C GLN A 104 12.03 -17.32 9.00
N ASN A 105 12.50 -16.84 10.15
CA ASN A 105 11.86 -15.72 10.86
C ASN A 105 11.78 -14.47 9.97
N GLU A 106 12.69 -14.35 9.01
CA GLU A 106 12.72 -13.35 7.96
C GLU A 106 11.44 -13.33 7.12
N ILE A 107 10.81 -14.49 6.86
CA ILE A 107 9.56 -14.57 6.10
C ILE A 107 8.40 -13.96 6.89
N SER A 108 8.22 -14.40 8.14
CA SER A 108 7.18 -13.82 9.02
C SER A 108 7.37 -12.31 9.18
N ASN A 109 8.62 -11.87 9.38
CA ASN A 109 8.96 -10.46 9.50
C ASN A 109 8.67 -9.65 8.22
N ALA A 110 8.94 -10.21 7.04
CA ALA A 110 8.67 -9.53 5.78
C ALA A 110 7.16 -9.39 5.52
N PHE A 111 6.37 -10.42 5.81
CA PHE A 111 4.89 -10.31 5.78
C PHE A 111 4.40 -9.24 6.76
N LEU A 112 4.91 -9.23 7.99
CA LEU A 112 4.52 -8.23 9.00
C LEU A 112 4.88 -6.80 8.56
N LYS A 113 6.07 -6.59 7.97
CA LYS A 113 6.47 -5.29 7.42
C LYS A 113 5.60 -4.88 6.23
N ALA A 114 5.29 -5.79 5.31
CA ALA A 114 4.40 -5.53 4.19
C ALA A 114 3.00 -5.13 4.67
N GLY A 115 2.44 -5.90 5.62
CA GLY A 115 1.14 -5.62 6.23
C GLY A 115 1.08 -4.25 6.90
N LYS A 116 2.10 -3.90 7.70
CA LYS A 116 2.22 -2.56 8.29
C LYS A 116 2.21 -1.46 7.22
N CYS A 117 2.97 -1.64 6.15
CA CYS A 117 3.03 -0.64 5.08
C CYS A 117 1.66 -0.43 4.40
N PHE A 118 0.92 -1.51 4.11
CA PHE A 118 -0.40 -1.41 3.49
C PHE A 118 -1.45 -0.79 4.42
N LEU A 119 -1.41 -1.11 5.72
CA LEU A 119 -2.31 -0.48 6.70
C LEU A 119 -1.95 1.00 6.94
N VAL A 120 -0.67 1.35 6.99
CA VAL A 120 -0.23 2.75 7.09
C VAL A 120 -0.70 3.54 5.87
N PHE A 121 -0.62 2.97 4.67
CA PHE A 121 -1.21 3.58 3.49
C PHE A 121 -2.74 3.77 3.67
N ALA A 122 -3.48 2.70 3.95
CA ALA A 122 -4.95 2.74 3.98
C ALA A 122 -5.50 3.68 5.06
N PHE A 123 -4.98 3.60 6.29
CA PHE A 123 -5.40 4.49 7.37
C PHE A 123 -4.80 5.88 7.27
N GLY A 124 -3.60 6.01 6.67
CA GLY A 124 -2.96 7.30 6.42
C GLY A 124 -3.75 8.13 5.40
N THR A 125 -4.14 7.54 4.27
CA THR A 125 -4.98 8.22 3.28
C THR A 125 -6.37 8.51 3.83
N PHE A 126 -6.97 7.58 4.59
CA PHE A 126 -8.23 7.83 5.29
C PHE A 126 -8.15 9.04 6.23
N ALA A 127 -7.09 9.11 7.05
CA ALA A 127 -6.90 10.22 7.99
C ALA A 127 -6.70 11.55 7.25
N ILE A 128 -5.98 11.54 6.13
CA ILE A 128 -5.83 12.71 5.25
C ILE A 128 -7.19 13.16 4.71
N ASP A 129 -8.01 12.25 4.20
CA ASP A 129 -9.33 12.57 3.66
C ASP A 129 -10.28 13.11 4.74
N VAL A 130 -10.27 12.51 5.94
CA VAL A 130 -11.03 13.02 7.10
C VAL A 130 -10.54 14.41 7.51
N ALA A 131 -9.23 14.63 7.56
CA ALA A 131 -8.65 15.92 7.91
C ALA A 131 -9.01 17.02 6.88
N LEU A 132 -9.01 16.69 5.59
CA LEU A 132 -9.46 17.58 4.52
C LEU A 132 -10.94 17.95 4.66
N LEU A 133 -11.79 16.97 5.00
CA LEU A 133 -13.21 17.21 5.21
C LEU A 133 -13.48 18.08 6.43
N LEU A 134 -12.76 17.86 7.54
CA LEU A 134 -12.85 18.71 8.73
C LEU A 134 -12.35 20.13 8.45
N TRP A 135 -11.26 20.27 7.68
CA TRP A 135 -10.71 21.56 7.28
C TRP A 135 -11.69 22.36 6.43
N ASN A 136 -12.41 21.70 5.54
CA ASN A 136 -13.38 22.33 4.63
C ASN A 136 -14.79 22.50 5.21
N LEU A 137 -14.95 22.40 6.55
CA LEU A 137 -16.15 22.70 7.34
C LEU A 137 -17.48 22.43 6.61
N THR A 138 -17.97 21.18 6.70
CA THR A 138 -19.39 20.77 6.56
C THR A 138 -20.16 21.05 5.25
N ASN A 139 -19.65 21.82 4.28
CA ASN A 139 -20.35 22.11 3.02
C ASN A 139 -19.78 21.38 1.79
N SER A 140 -18.67 20.66 1.93
CA SER A 140 -18.14 19.80 0.86
C SER A 140 -18.93 18.49 0.78
N ARG A 141 -19.54 18.19 -0.38
CA ARG A 141 -20.10 16.85 -0.65
C ARG A 141 -18.97 15.82 -0.61
N VAL A 142 -19.04 14.91 0.35
CA VAL A 142 -18.22 13.69 0.39
C VAL A 142 -18.58 12.87 -0.86
N ILE A 143 -17.66 12.74 -1.83
CA ILE A 143 -17.94 11.92 -3.02
C ILE A 143 -17.76 10.44 -2.67
N ASP A 144 -16.70 10.08 -1.92
CA ASP A 144 -16.42 8.70 -1.49
C ASP A 144 -15.25 8.65 -0.48
N LEU A 145 -15.55 8.35 0.78
CA LEU A 145 -14.59 8.29 1.90
C LEU A 145 -14.03 6.87 2.11
N LEU A 146 -14.67 5.85 1.53
CA LEU A 146 -14.32 4.44 1.62
C LEU A 146 -13.96 3.92 0.23
N SER A 147 -12.87 4.47 -0.30
CA SER A 147 -12.44 4.12 -1.65
C SER A 147 -12.12 2.62 -1.78
N THR A 148 -12.28 2.09 -2.99
CA THR A 148 -11.91 0.70 -3.30
C THR A 148 -10.45 0.41 -2.92
N GLU A 149 -9.54 1.37 -3.13
CA GLU A 149 -8.14 1.23 -2.74
C GLU A 149 -7.99 1.05 -1.23
N LEU A 150 -8.67 1.88 -0.42
CA LEU A 150 -8.64 1.78 1.03
C LEU A 150 -9.10 0.39 1.50
N ILE A 151 -10.20 -0.12 0.94
CA ILE A 151 -10.74 -1.44 1.28
C ILE A 151 -9.74 -2.53 0.89
N VAL A 152 -9.23 -2.48 -0.34
CA VAL A 152 -8.28 -3.48 -0.87
C VAL A 152 -6.99 -3.52 -0.04
N PHE A 153 -6.39 -2.37 0.25
CA PHE A 153 -5.14 -2.31 1.02
C PHE A 153 -5.35 -2.63 2.51
N THR A 154 -6.54 -2.37 3.07
CA THR A 154 -6.90 -2.83 4.41
C THR A 154 -6.97 -4.36 4.45
N ILE A 155 -7.69 -4.98 3.50
CA ILE A 155 -7.78 -6.44 3.39
C ILE A 155 -6.40 -7.05 3.19
N LEU A 156 -5.60 -6.52 2.25
CA LEU A 156 -4.23 -6.99 2.01
C LEU A 156 -3.37 -6.86 3.27
N GLY A 157 -3.47 -5.75 3.99
CA GLY A 157 -2.77 -5.54 5.26
C GLY A 157 -3.08 -6.66 6.26
N TYR A 158 -4.37 -6.94 6.51
CA TYR A 158 -4.77 -8.01 7.42
C TYR A 158 -4.36 -9.40 6.94
N ILE A 159 -4.45 -9.70 5.64
CA ILE A 159 -3.95 -10.97 5.09
C ILE A 159 -2.46 -11.12 5.36
N MET A 160 -1.66 -10.06 5.19
CA MET A 160 -0.23 -10.12 5.48
C MET A 160 0.05 -10.36 6.97
N PHE A 161 -0.72 -9.76 7.88
CA PHE A 161 -0.61 -10.06 9.33
C PHE A 161 -0.98 -11.51 9.65
N PHE A 162 -2.06 -12.02 9.04
CA PHE A 162 -2.47 -13.41 9.19
C PHE A 162 -1.37 -14.36 8.71
N LEU A 163 -0.79 -14.12 7.53
CA LEU A 163 0.32 -14.91 7.01
C LEU A 163 1.54 -14.83 7.93
N ALA A 164 1.89 -13.64 8.44
CA ALA A 164 2.99 -13.50 9.39
C ALA A 164 2.81 -14.39 10.64
N ASP A 165 1.60 -14.47 11.20
CA ASP A 165 1.29 -15.33 12.34
C ASP A 165 1.34 -16.82 11.98
N VAL A 166 0.79 -17.21 10.81
CA VAL A 166 0.85 -18.59 10.31
C VAL A 166 2.30 -19.05 10.16
N PHE A 167 3.15 -18.25 9.53
CA PHE A 167 4.57 -18.58 9.36
C PHE A 167 5.30 -18.61 10.71
N LYS A 168 5.01 -17.69 11.63
CA LYS A 168 5.61 -17.68 12.97
C LYS A 168 5.29 -18.96 13.74
N LYS A 169 4.02 -19.41 13.69
CA LYS A 169 3.60 -20.69 14.30
C LYS A 169 4.25 -21.89 13.60
N GLY A 170 4.34 -21.86 12.27
CA GLY A 170 5.01 -22.91 11.50
C GLY A 170 6.49 -23.07 11.87
N ILE A 171 7.20 -21.96 12.05
CA ILE A 171 8.61 -21.96 12.50
C ILE A 171 8.74 -22.56 13.88
N HIS A 172 7.90 -22.11 14.84
CA HIS A 172 7.94 -22.64 16.21
C HIS A 172 7.71 -24.16 16.24
N LEU A 173 6.75 -24.67 15.46
CA LEU A 173 6.48 -26.11 15.37
C LEU A 173 7.65 -26.90 14.75
N GLN A 174 8.37 -26.31 13.79
CA GLN A 174 9.57 -26.94 13.24
C GLN A 174 10.69 -26.99 14.28
N GLU A 175 10.94 -25.88 14.97
CA GLU A 175 11.95 -25.80 16.04
C GLU A 175 11.65 -26.82 17.15
N GLU A 176 10.39 -26.98 17.56
CA GLU A 176 9.99 -28.00 18.53
C GLU A 176 10.23 -29.43 18.04
N ASN A 177 9.90 -29.72 16.78
CA ASN A 177 10.15 -31.05 16.19
C ASN A 177 11.65 -31.36 16.09
N GLU A 178 12.48 -30.38 15.71
CA GLU A 178 13.94 -30.54 15.64
C GLU A 178 14.58 -30.75 17.02
N LEU A 179 13.95 -30.28 18.10
CA LEU A 179 14.41 -30.50 19.48
C LEU A 179 13.95 -31.82 20.09
N THR A 180 12.95 -32.47 19.49
CA THR A 180 12.29 -33.68 20.05
C THR A 180 12.70 -34.98 19.35
N ILE A 181 13.23 -34.89 18.11
CA ILE A 181 13.72 -36.02 17.31
C ILE A 181 15.23 -36.13 17.44
#